data_AF-A0A9P5W9Y0-F1
#
_entry.id   AF-A0A9P5W9Y0-F1
#
_cell.length_a   1.000
_cell.length_b   1.000
_cell.length_c   1.000
_cell.angle_alpha   90.00
_cell.angle_beta   90.00
_cell.angle_gamma   90.00
#
_symmetry.space_group_name_H-M   'P 1'
#
loop_
_entity.id
_entity.type
_entity.pdbx_description
1 polymer ?
#
loop_
_entity_poly.entity_id
_entity_poly.type
_entity_poly.pdbx_seq_one_letter_code
_entity_poly.pdbx_strand_id
1 'polypeptide(L)'
;RGANVHQRDKDGWTALHNASSKGFIDIAQVLLEKGEADVNARSKKGHTPLINAASKGDVAMVLYFLNHAGANPLLKNAFSEMAYDVAAANSEAYLCSILQSSERQYWKSEHTGDQTYDPLVIHSTVLMTVHENQRATSSFPLSLMTPKFSAGALTQQDVCGPWSLPNGRPSTKDDVHLPLVTSSEVSNSRANMQRGWFWLTEWVIDKTDPTVDTEGWQYGKSLTEANQQWSAIYPTSGSNWVRRRKWIRVMKKRVDLINNTGDILEVSDSGQPQYQELAGNYVKRANLALRPDDGFLDTTQELIRYRQAIQILLNGIK
;
A
#
# COMPACT_ATOMS: atom_id res chain seq x y z
N ARG A 1 35.81 -10.03 -15.05
CA ARG A 1 36.35 -8.64 -15.10
C ARG A 1 36.04 -8.11 -16.50
N GLY A 2 35.34 -6.97 -16.63
CA GLY A 2 34.97 -6.36 -17.92
C GLY A 2 33.49 -6.46 -18.35
N ALA A 3 32.60 -7.01 -17.52
CA ALA A 3 31.17 -6.97 -17.80
C ALA A 3 30.63 -5.54 -17.61
N ASN A 4 29.85 -5.03 -18.57
CA ASN A 4 29.22 -3.71 -18.47
C ASN A 4 28.01 -3.79 -17.51
N VAL A 5 28.17 -3.23 -16.31
CA VAL A 5 27.12 -3.22 -15.25
C VAL A 5 25.91 -2.37 -15.65
N HIS A 6 26.09 -1.41 -16.56
CA HIS A 6 25.02 -0.55 -17.07
C HIS A 6 24.32 -1.12 -18.30
N GLN A 7 24.72 -2.30 -18.78
CA GLN A 7 24.04 -2.95 -19.89
C GLN A 7 22.57 -3.17 -19.54
N ARG A 8 21.71 -2.83 -20.50
CA ARG A 8 20.26 -3.00 -20.37
C ARG A 8 19.77 -4.09 -21.31
N ASP A 9 18.78 -4.85 -20.85
CA ASP A 9 18.06 -5.79 -21.70
C ASP A 9 16.97 -5.08 -22.53
N LYS A 10 16.18 -5.87 -23.26
CA LYS A 10 15.09 -5.37 -24.12
C LYS A 10 14.00 -4.60 -23.36
N ASP A 11 13.86 -4.80 -22.05
CA ASP A 11 12.87 -4.14 -21.20
C ASP A 11 13.50 -2.97 -20.42
N GLY A 12 14.78 -2.68 -20.69
CA GLY A 12 15.54 -1.62 -20.05
C GLY A 12 16.08 -2.00 -18.67
N TRP A 13 15.98 -3.26 -18.27
CA TRP A 13 16.46 -3.74 -16.97
C TRP A 13 17.97 -3.84 -16.95
N THR A 14 18.57 -3.39 -15.85
CA THR A 14 19.99 -3.58 -15.56
C THR A 14 20.21 -4.87 -14.76
N ALA A 15 21.47 -5.25 -14.53
CA ALA A 15 21.79 -6.35 -13.60
C ALA A 15 21.19 -6.11 -12.21
N LEU A 16 21.17 -4.85 -11.74
CA LEU A 16 20.63 -4.49 -10.43
C LEU A 16 19.11 -4.70 -10.36
N HIS A 17 18.35 -4.38 -11.42
CA HIS A 17 16.91 -4.68 -11.47
C HIS A 17 16.63 -6.19 -11.31
N ASN A 18 17.45 -7.02 -11.97
CA ASN A 18 17.34 -8.47 -11.92
C ASN A 18 17.67 -9.00 -10.53
N ALA A 19 18.78 -8.55 -9.92
CA ALA A 19 19.14 -8.89 -8.55
C ALA A 19 18.00 -8.52 -7.58
N SER A 20 17.41 -7.32 -7.75
CA SER A 20 16.30 -6.86 -6.91
C SER A 20 15.02 -7.64 -7.07
N SER A 21 14.66 -8.01 -8.29
CA SER A 21 13.48 -8.83 -8.54
C SER A 21 13.60 -10.26 -7.98
N LYS A 22 14.84 -10.71 -7.74
CA LYS A 22 15.17 -12.06 -7.25
C LYS A 22 15.56 -12.12 -5.77
N GLY A 23 15.70 -10.98 -5.09
CA GLY A 23 16.13 -10.93 -3.68
C GLY A 23 17.60 -11.26 -3.44
N PHE A 24 18.46 -11.08 -4.46
CA PHE A 24 19.90 -11.36 -4.35
C PHE A 24 20.65 -10.13 -3.81
N ILE A 25 20.56 -9.92 -2.50
CA ILE A 25 21.16 -8.76 -1.81
C ILE A 25 22.68 -8.70 -1.92
N ASP A 26 23.35 -9.85 -1.87
CA ASP A 26 24.79 -9.99 -2.03
C ASP A 26 25.25 -9.54 -3.43
N ILE A 27 24.51 -9.94 -4.47
CA ILE A 27 24.75 -9.49 -5.84
C ILE A 27 24.46 -8.00 -5.97
N ALA A 28 23.37 -7.51 -5.38
CA ALA A 28 23.04 -6.08 -5.40
C ALA A 28 24.15 -5.22 -4.75
N GLN A 29 24.69 -5.66 -3.61
CA GLN A 29 25.82 -5.03 -2.92
C GLN A 29 27.05 -4.96 -3.82
N VAL A 30 27.44 -6.09 -4.44
CA VAL A 30 28.59 -6.12 -5.36
C VAL A 30 28.39 -5.17 -6.55
N LEU A 31 27.19 -5.13 -7.13
CA LEU A 31 26.88 -4.26 -8.26
C LEU A 31 26.98 -2.77 -7.89
N LEU A 32 26.54 -2.39 -6.68
CA LEU A 32 26.57 -1.02 -6.22
C LEU A 32 27.97 -0.58 -5.77
N GLU A 33 28.64 -1.39 -4.95
CA GLU A 33 29.92 -1.01 -4.32
C GLU A 33 31.11 -1.15 -5.27
N LYS A 34 31.08 -2.13 -6.17
CA LYS A 34 32.22 -2.44 -7.07
C LYS A 34 31.91 -2.19 -8.54
N GLY A 35 30.62 -2.24 -8.89
CA GLY A 35 30.16 -2.09 -10.27
C GLY A 35 29.68 -0.69 -10.60
N GLU A 36 29.65 0.23 -9.63
CA GLU A 36 29.12 1.59 -9.77
C GLU A 36 27.71 1.62 -10.38
N ALA A 37 26.90 0.58 -10.10
CA ALA A 37 25.54 0.50 -10.62
C ALA A 37 24.70 1.71 -10.18
N ASP A 38 23.90 2.24 -11.09
CA ASP A 38 22.93 3.28 -10.75
C ASP A 38 21.74 2.66 -9.99
N VAL A 39 21.66 2.95 -8.69
CA VAL A 39 20.57 2.50 -7.81
C VAL A 39 19.19 3.01 -8.24
N ASN A 40 19.16 4.14 -8.95
CA ASN A 40 17.95 4.80 -9.43
C ASN A 40 17.68 4.51 -10.92
N ALA A 41 18.40 3.56 -11.52
CA ALA A 41 18.22 3.19 -12.92
C ALA A 41 16.76 2.85 -13.21
N ARG A 42 16.22 3.39 -14.31
CA ARG A 42 14.81 3.19 -14.70
C ARG A 42 14.68 2.25 -15.88
N SER A 43 13.89 1.19 -15.76
CA SER A 43 13.48 0.35 -16.89
C SER A 43 12.62 1.13 -17.91
N LYS A 44 12.25 0.52 -19.04
CA LYS A 44 11.37 1.14 -20.04
C LYS A 44 10.00 1.54 -19.49
N LYS A 45 9.52 0.83 -18.46
CA LYS A 45 8.27 1.16 -17.73
C LYS A 45 8.51 2.03 -16.51
N GLY A 46 9.72 2.53 -16.31
CA GLY A 46 10.04 3.40 -15.18
C GLY A 46 10.19 2.69 -13.83
N HIS A 47 10.12 1.35 -13.76
CA HIS A 47 10.47 0.64 -12.52
C HIS A 47 11.94 0.88 -12.18
N THR A 48 12.21 1.11 -10.90
CA THR A 48 13.55 1.19 -10.30
C THR A 48 13.87 -0.11 -9.56
N PRO A 49 15.14 -0.40 -9.25
CA PRO A 49 15.53 -1.49 -8.35
C PRO A 49 14.77 -1.48 -7.02
N LEU A 50 14.55 -0.29 -6.42
CA LEU A 50 13.79 -0.13 -5.19
C LEU A 50 12.32 -0.54 -5.35
N ILE A 51 11.64 -0.13 -6.44
CA ILE A 51 10.27 -0.59 -6.73
C ILE A 51 10.22 -2.12 -6.88
N ASN A 52 11.21 -2.71 -7.55
CA ASN A 52 11.29 -4.16 -7.71
C ASN A 52 11.45 -4.89 -6.37
N ALA A 53 12.34 -4.40 -5.49
CA ALA A 53 12.54 -4.97 -4.16
C ALA A 53 11.29 -4.82 -3.28
N ALA A 54 10.64 -3.64 -3.32
CA ALA A 54 9.41 -3.38 -2.56
C ALA A 54 8.23 -4.25 -3.02
N SER A 55 8.09 -4.48 -4.33
CA SER A 55 7.10 -5.40 -4.90
C SER A 55 7.29 -6.86 -4.44
N LYS A 56 8.50 -7.22 -3.99
CA LYS A 56 8.82 -8.55 -3.44
C LYS A 56 8.74 -8.65 -1.93
N GLY A 57 8.47 -7.54 -1.22
CA GLY A 57 8.51 -7.53 0.24
C GLY A 57 9.93 -7.72 0.82
N ASP A 58 10.99 -7.50 0.02
CA ASP A 58 12.37 -7.73 0.47
C ASP A 58 12.86 -6.56 1.35
N VAL A 59 12.54 -6.65 2.64
CA VAL A 59 12.88 -5.65 3.66
C VAL A 59 14.39 -5.39 3.70
N ALA A 60 15.21 -6.44 3.65
CA ALA A 60 16.66 -6.31 3.79
C ALA A 60 17.24 -5.52 2.62
N MET A 61 16.81 -5.82 1.40
CA MET A 61 17.26 -5.11 0.22
C MET A 61 16.75 -3.66 0.18
N VAL A 62 15.49 -3.43 0.55
CA VAL A 62 14.94 -2.07 0.64
C VAL A 62 15.71 -1.23 1.64
N LEU A 63 15.99 -1.74 2.84
CA LEU A 63 16.79 -1.03 3.83
C LEU A 63 18.21 -0.74 3.32
N TYR A 64 18.85 -1.68 2.62
CA TYR A 64 20.16 -1.45 2.02
C TYR A 64 20.10 -0.31 1.00
N PHE A 65 19.12 -0.33 0.09
CA PHE A 65 18.96 0.72 -0.92
C PHE A 65 18.70 2.11 -0.35
N LEU A 66 17.85 2.21 0.67
CA LEU A 66 17.50 3.49 1.29
C LEU A 66 18.63 4.04 2.16
N ASN A 67 19.26 3.19 2.98
CA ASN A 67 20.19 3.67 4.02
C ASN A 67 21.65 3.72 3.56
N HIS A 68 22.04 2.93 2.56
CA HIS A 68 23.45 2.81 2.14
C HIS A 68 23.67 3.25 0.70
N ALA A 69 22.74 2.92 -0.21
CA ALA A 69 22.92 3.19 -1.64
C ALA A 69 22.35 4.55 -2.10
N GLY A 70 21.58 5.24 -1.27
CA GLY A 70 20.98 6.54 -1.63
C GLY A 70 19.87 6.44 -2.68
N ALA A 71 19.08 5.37 -2.65
CA ALA A 71 17.93 5.23 -3.54
C ALA A 71 16.89 6.32 -3.26
N ASN A 72 16.36 6.93 -4.32
CA ASN A 72 15.27 7.91 -4.20
C ASN A 72 13.91 7.16 -4.10
N PRO A 73 13.22 7.25 -2.95
CA PRO A 73 11.97 6.52 -2.75
C PRO A 73 10.76 7.14 -3.47
N LEU A 74 10.89 8.39 -3.96
CA LEU A 74 9.80 9.15 -4.60
C LEU A 74 9.72 8.96 -6.12
N LEU A 75 10.58 8.12 -6.71
CA LEU A 75 10.56 7.86 -8.14
C LEU A 75 9.32 7.04 -8.54
N LYS A 76 8.48 7.62 -9.40
CA LYS A 76 7.30 6.96 -9.96
C LYS A 76 7.64 6.14 -11.20
N ASN A 77 7.00 4.98 -11.37
CA ASN A 77 6.99 4.25 -12.64
C ASN A 77 5.96 4.85 -13.62
N ALA A 78 5.79 4.24 -14.80
CA ALA A 78 4.81 4.67 -15.81
C ALA A 78 3.34 4.50 -15.38
N PHE A 79 3.09 3.78 -14.28
CA PHE A 79 1.77 3.61 -13.66
C PHE A 79 1.53 4.58 -12.51
N SER A 80 2.41 5.58 -12.35
CA SER A 80 2.41 6.52 -11.22
C SER A 80 2.64 5.88 -9.84
N GLU A 81 3.19 4.67 -9.79
CA GLU A 81 3.50 3.95 -8.55
C GLU A 81 4.95 4.20 -8.11
N MET A 82 5.11 4.46 -6.82
CA MET A 82 6.37 4.45 -6.10
C MET A 82 6.60 3.09 -5.43
N ALA A 83 7.74 2.94 -4.75
CA ALA A 83 8.02 1.73 -3.97
C ALA A 83 6.98 1.50 -2.86
N TYR A 84 6.47 2.57 -2.23
CA TYR A 84 5.40 2.46 -1.24
C TYR A 84 4.10 1.89 -1.84
N ASP A 85 3.67 2.36 -3.02
CA ASP A 85 2.43 1.93 -3.65
C ASP A 85 2.41 0.41 -3.89
N VAL A 86 3.50 -0.14 -4.44
CA VAL A 86 3.60 -1.57 -4.73
C VAL A 86 3.69 -2.42 -3.45
N ALA A 87 4.31 -1.91 -2.39
CA ALA A 87 4.33 -2.58 -1.08
C ALA A 87 2.92 -2.55 -0.44
N ALA A 88 2.22 -1.43 -0.52
CA ALA A 88 0.88 -1.25 0.01
C ALA A 88 -0.13 -2.17 -0.70
N ALA A 89 -0.05 -2.29 -2.03
CA ALA A 89 -0.87 -3.21 -2.81
C ALA A 89 -0.72 -4.68 -2.38
N ASN A 90 0.47 -5.05 -1.89
CA ASN A 90 0.76 -6.39 -1.36
C ASN A 90 0.50 -6.52 0.15
N SER A 91 -0.04 -5.49 0.81
CA SER A 91 -0.28 -5.45 2.27
C SER A 91 1.00 -5.58 3.11
N GLU A 92 2.15 -5.15 2.58
CA GLU A 92 3.46 -5.15 3.27
C GLU A 92 3.58 -3.95 4.23
N ALA A 93 2.78 -3.95 5.30
CA ALA A 93 2.62 -2.80 6.20
C ALA A 93 3.92 -2.35 6.87
N TYR A 94 4.76 -3.30 7.31
CA TYR A 94 6.05 -2.99 7.89
C TYR A 94 6.96 -2.30 6.87
N LEU A 95 7.00 -2.80 5.64
CA LEU A 95 7.78 -2.20 4.57
C LEU A 95 7.27 -0.80 4.19
N CYS A 96 5.94 -0.62 4.12
CA CYS A 96 5.32 0.69 3.95
C CYS A 96 5.76 1.68 5.04
N SER A 97 5.91 1.24 6.29
CA SER A 97 6.38 2.11 7.37
C SER A 97 7.85 2.56 7.18
N ILE A 98 8.71 1.67 6.67
CA ILE A 98 10.10 1.98 6.33
C ILE A 98 10.15 2.97 5.18
N LEU A 99 9.44 2.69 4.09
CA LEU A 99 9.38 3.52 2.88
C LEU A 99 8.85 4.90 3.20
N GLN A 100 7.70 5.00 3.88
CA GLN A 100 7.13 6.27 4.32
C GLN A 100 8.08 7.08 5.20
N SER A 101 8.84 6.43 6.09
CA SER A 101 9.83 7.13 6.92
C SER A 101 10.97 7.73 6.07
N SER A 102 11.46 6.97 5.10
CA SER A 102 12.49 7.43 4.17
C SER A 102 11.97 8.53 3.24
N GLU A 103 10.77 8.39 2.71
CA GLU A 103 10.12 9.41 1.88
C GLU A 103 9.94 10.73 2.63
N ARG A 104 9.52 10.70 3.91
CA ARG A 104 9.44 11.92 4.73
C ARG A 104 10.80 12.60 4.90
N GLN A 105 11.87 11.83 5.05
CA GLN A 105 13.22 12.39 5.18
C GLN A 105 13.68 13.00 3.85
N TYR A 106 13.50 12.29 2.74
CA TYR A 106 13.81 12.76 1.39
C TYR A 106 12.97 14.01 1.03
N TRP A 107 11.69 14.03 1.38
CA TRP A 107 10.82 15.17 1.14
C TRP A 107 11.31 16.44 1.84
N LYS A 108 11.76 16.30 3.09
CA LYS A 108 12.31 17.41 3.89
C LYS A 108 13.65 17.93 3.34
N SER A 109 14.47 17.09 2.72
CA SER A 109 15.73 17.55 2.11
C SER A 109 15.49 18.34 0.83
N GLU A 110 14.45 18.01 0.07
CA GLU A 110 14.14 18.65 -1.22
C GLU A 110 13.23 19.88 -1.10
N HIS A 111 12.37 19.96 -0.09
CA HIS A 111 11.41 21.05 0.07
C HIS A 111 11.78 21.95 1.25
N THR A 112 12.19 23.18 0.95
CA THR A 112 12.41 24.24 1.94
C THR A 112 11.14 25.08 2.10
N GLY A 113 10.21 24.65 2.96
CA GLY A 113 8.96 25.36 3.24
C GLY A 113 7.98 24.57 4.11
N ASP A 114 6.77 25.11 4.33
CA ASP A 114 5.70 24.49 5.14
C ASP A 114 4.97 23.32 4.44
N GLN A 115 5.46 22.85 3.29
CA GLN A 115 4.85 21.74 2.55
C GLN A 115 5.01 20.43 3.33
N THR A 116 3.89 19.94 3.86
CA THR A 116 3.84 18.68 4.59
C THR A 116 3.71 17.50 3.63
N TYR A 117 4.51 16.47 3.88
CA TYR A 117 4.36 15.18 3.20
C TYR A 117 3.01 14.56 3.58
N ASP A 118 2.15 14.36 2.58
CA ASP A 118 0.84 13.71 2.73
C ASP A 118 0.74 12.47 1.82
N PRO A 119 0.72 11.25 2.41
CA PRO A 119 0.51 9.99 1.68
C PRO A 119 -0.71 9.98 0.78
N LEU A 120 -1.81 10.60 1.21
CA LEU A 120 -3.08 10.58 0.45
C LEU A 120 -3.00 11.44 -0.83
N VAL A 121 -2.06 12.38 -0.89
CA VAL A 121 -1.85 13.22 -2.07
C VAL A 121 -0.88 12.56 -3.03
N ILE A 122 0.21 12.00 -2.52
CA ILE A 122 1.34 11.56 -3.34
C ILE A 122 1.17 10.12 -3.87
N HIS A 123 0.53 9.25 -3.10
CA HIS A 123 0.40 7.82 -3.38
C HIS A 123 -0.95 7.51 -4.02
N SER A 124 -0.92 6.54 -4.91
CA SER A 124 -2.12 5.97 -5.55
C SER A 124 -2.72 4.84 -4.73
N THR A 125 -1.93 4.16 -3.90
CA THR A 125 -2.36 3.05 -3.04
C THR A 125 -1.87 3.32 -1.63
N VAL A 126 -2.77 3.32 -0.65
CA VAL A 126 -2.47 3.68 0.74
C VAL A 126 -3.02 2.63 1.69
N LEU A 127 -2.26 2.39 2.75
CA LEU A 127 -2.65 1.48 3.82
C LEU A 127 -3.25 2.27 5.00
N MET A 128 -4.40 1.80 5.45
CA MET A 128 -5.06 2.26 6.66
C MET A 128 -4.78 1.28 7.79
N THR A 129 -4.46 1.79 8.98
CA THR A 129 -4.17 0.97 10.16
C THR A 129 -5.11 1.32 11.30
N VAL A 130 -5.59 0.31 12.00
CA VAL A 130 -6.27 0.43 13.30
C VAL A 130 -5.58 -0.53 14.27
N HIS A 131 -5.33 -0.07 15.50
CA HIS A 131 -4.81 -0.88 16.58
C HIS A 131 -5.93 -1.41 17.45
N GLU A 132 -5.87 -2.70 17.77
CA GLU A 132 -6.62 -3.34 18.84
C GLU A 132 -5.74 -3.41 20.08
N ASN A 133 -6.18 -2.86 21.21
CA ASN A 133 -5.37 -2.70 22.41
C ASN A 133 -5.95 -3.47 23.60
N GLN A 134 -5.08 -4.06 24.40
CA GLN A 134 -5.46 -4.79 25.62
C GLN A 134 -4.43 -4.59 26.74
N ARG A 135 -4.89 -4.70 27.99
CA ARG A 135 -4.04 -4.68 29.18
C ARG A 135 -4.05 -6.02 29.89
N ALA A 136 -2.94 -6.35 30.55
CA ALA A 136 -2.87 -7.51 31.41
C ALA A 136 -3.83 -7.37 32.61
N THR A 137 -4.66 -8.38 32.85
CA THR A 137 -5.66 -8.41 33.94
C THR A 137 -5.04 -8.70 35.31
N SER A 138 -3.82 -9.23 35.35
CA SER A 138 -3.17 -9.68 36.59
C SER A 138 -2.31 -8.59 37.21
N SER A 139 -2.85 -7.94 38.23
CA SER A 139 -2.19 -6.94 39.07
C SER A 139 -1.83 -7.51 40.46
N PHE A 140 -1.26 -8.71 40.53
CA PHE A 140 -0.81 -9.27 41.82
C PHE A 140 0.71 -9.50 41.82
N PRO A 141 1.44 -8.98 42.83
CA PRO A 141 2.92 -8.95 42.84
C PRO A 141 3.59 -10.32 43.06
N LEU A 142 2.83 -11.42 43.12
CA LEU A 142 3.32 -12.76 43.48
C LEU A 142 3.01 -13.85 42.44
N SER A 143 2.47 -13.51 41.27
CA SER A 143 2.01 -14.54 40.34
C SER A 143 3.14 -15.09 39.46
N LEU A 144 3.49 -16.37 39.69
CA LEU A 144 4.22 -17.25 38.77
C LEU A 144 3.40 -17.59 37.50
N MET A 145 2.26 -16.95 37.27
CA MET A 145 1.36 -17.23 36.16
C MET A 145 1.54 -16.25 35.01
N THR A 146 1.37 -16.76 33.78
CA THR A 146 1.35 -15.98 32.55
C THR A 146 0.23 -14.93 32.57
N PRO A 147 0.51 -13.67 32.19
CA PRO A 147 -0.46 -12.59 32.21
C PRO A 147 -1.59 -12.84 31.21
N LYS A 148 -2.85 -12.74 31.65
CA LYS A 148 -4.00 -12.75 30.72
C LYS A 148 -4.30 -11.33 30.26
N PHE A 149 -4.78 -11.16 29.03
CA PHE A 149 -5.04 -9.84 28.46
C PHE A 149 -6.51 -9.66 28.13
N SER A 150 -7.04 -8.45 28.37
CA SER A 150 -8.41 -8.08 28.04
C SER A 150 -8.50 -6.59 27.70
N ALA A 151 -9.40 -6.25 26.78
CA ALA A 151 -9.76 -4.85 26.51
C ALA A 151 -10.45 -4.21 27.72
N GLY A 152 -11.23 -4.98 28.50
CA GLY A 152 -11.89 -4.49 29.72
C GLY A 152 -10.94 -4.22 30.88
N ALA A 153 -9.67 -4.58 30.76
CA ALA A 153 -8.64 -4.25 31.75
C ALA A 153 -7.98 -2.89 31.51
N LEU A 154 -8.22 -2.24 30.36
CA LEU A 154 -7.70 -0.91 30.07
C LEU A 154 -8.20 0.10 31.11
N THR A 155 -7.33 1.02 31.51
CA THR A 155 -7.63 2.02 32.55
C THR A 155 -7.78 3.41 31.93
N GLN A 156 -8.23 4.39 32.72
CA GLN A 156 -8.27 5.79 32.27
C GLN A 156 -6.89 6.39 31.96
N GLN A 157 -5.81 5.74 32.41
CA GLN A 157 -4.43 6.15 32.11
C GLN A 157 -3.99 5.65 30.72
N ASP A 158 -4.70 4.68 30.15
CA ASP A 158 -4.48 4.22 28.78
C ASP A 158 -5.07 5.24 27.82
N VAL A 159 -4.20 6.03 27.20
CA VAL A 159 -4.58 7.06 26.20
C VAL A 159 -5.30 6.43 25.00
N CYS A 160 -5.02 5.17 24.71
CA CYS A 160 -5.62 4.41 23.63
C CYS A 160 -6.72 3.49 24.20
N GLY A 161 -7.96 3.64 23.72
CA GLY A 161 -9.05 2.71 24.04
C GLY A 161 -8.83 1.31 23.43
N PRO A 162 -9.83 0.42 23.55
CA PRO A 162 -9.77 -0.94 22.96
C PRO A 162 -9.43 -0.94 21.46
N TRP A 163 -9.82 0.11 20.76
CA TRP A 163 -9.52 0.35 19.36
C TRP A 163 -9.06 1.79 19.16
N SER A 164 -7.98 1.99 18.40
CA SER A 164 -7.44 3.32 18.14
C SER A 164 -6.73 3.41 16.79
N LEU A 165 -6.69 4.61 16.22
CA LEU A 165 -5.79 4.94 15.12
C LEU A 165 -4.31 4.96 15.60
N PRO A 166 -3.32 4.98 14.69
CA PRO A 166 -1.90 5.02 15.06
C PRO A 166 -1.49 6.25 15.88
N ASN A 167 -2.25 7.34 15.79
CA ASN A 167 -2.04 8.55 16.60
C ASN A 167 -2.68 8.47 18.00
N GLY A 168 -3.22 7.31 18.39
CA GLY A 168 -3.86 7.07 19.69
C GLY A 168 -5.33 7.48 19.78
N ARG A 169 -5.88 8.17 18.77
CA ARG A 169 -7.30 8.56 18.75
C ARG A 169 -8.19 7.31 18.75
N PRO A 170 -9.18 7.20 19.66
CA PRO A 170 -10.14 6.10 19.63
C PRO A 170 -10.88 6.01 18.29
N SER A 171 -10.92 4.83 17.71
CA SER A 171 -11.58 4.55 16.42
C SER A 171 -11.72 3.06 16.24
N THR A 172 -12.88 2.60 15.77
CA THR A 172 -13.11 1.22 15.37
C THR A 172 -12.81 1.02 13.89
N LYS A 173 -12.89 -0.24 13.42
CA LYS A 173 -12.78 -0.60 11.99
C LYS A 173 -13.90 0.03 11.15
N ASP A 174 -15.09 0.21 11.72
CA ASP A 174 -16.26 0.73 11.03
C ASP A 174 -16.23 2.25 10.91
N ASP A 175 -15.53 2.94 11.82
CA ASP A 175 -15.35 4.39 11.80
C ASP A 175 -14.36 4.85 10.72
N VAL A 176 -13.57 3.91 10.15
CA VAL A 176 -12.61 4.23 9.09
C VAL A 176 -13.32 4.29 7.75
N HIS A 177 -13.45 5.49 7.22
CA HIS A 177 -14.09 5.77 5.94
C HIS A 177 -13.08 6.22 4.89
N LEU A 178 -13.42 5.99 3.62
CA LEU A 178 -12.64 6.49 2.49
C LEU A 178 -12.59 8.03 2.50
N PRO A 179 -11.46 8.67 2.17
CA PRO A 179 -11.36 10.11 2.11
C PRO A 179 -12.38 10.71 1.14
N LEU A 180 -12.98 11.83 1.53
CA LEU A 180 -13.80 12.65 0.66
C LEU A 180 -12.89 13.57 -0.16
N VAL A 181 -13.09 13.61 -1.48
CA VAL A 181 -12.41 14.59 -2.32
C VAL A 181 -13.34 15.79 -2.50
N THR A 182 -12.96 16.95 -1.98
CA THR A 182 -13.61 18.22 -2.31
C THR A 182 -12.89 18.82 -3.51
N SER A 183 -13.51 18.82 -4.69
CA SER A 183 -13.02 19.65 -5.79
C SER A 183 -13.14 21.11 -5.35
N SER A 184 -12.03 21.85 -5.38
CA SER A 184 -11.97 23.27 -4.98
C SER A 184 -12.61 24.23 -6.01
N GLU A 185 -13.34 23.72 -6.99
CA GLU A 185 -14.05 24.49 -7.99
C GLU A 185 -15.43 23.86 -8.20
N VAL A 186 -16.45 24.39 -7.52
CA VAL A 186 -17.84 24.62 -7.98
C VAL A 186 -18.62 25.05 -6.74
N SER A 187 -18.78 26.36 -6.60
CA SER A 187 -19.84 26.93 -5.78
C SER A 187 -21.18 26.62 -6.44
N ASN A 188 -22.15 26.20 -5.62
CA ASN A 188 -23.56 25.98 -5.96
C ASN A 188 -23.90 24.80 -6.87
N SER A 189 -24.11 23.64 -6.25
CA SER A 189 -25.30 22.76 -6.41
C SER A 189 -24.95 21.38 -5.84
N ARG A 190 -25.54 20.99 -4.69
CA ARG A 190 -25.51 19.63 -4.08
C ARG A 190 -24.38 18.70 -4.59
N ALA A 191 -23.13 19.16 -4.45
CA ALA A 191 -22.07 18.80 -5.39
C ALA A 191 -21.61 17.36 -5.20
N ASN A 192 -21.54 16.65 -6.33
CA ASN A 192 -20.97 15.34 -6.58
C ASN A 192 -19.83 14.95 -5.60
N MET A 193 -20.16 14.24 -4.53
CA MET A 193 -19.17 13.58 -3.66
C MET A 193 -18.61 12.35 -4.39
N GLN A 194 -17.74 12.56 -5.37
CA GLN A 194 -17.04 11.46 -6.03
C GLN A 194 -16.02 10.84 -5.08
N ARG A 195 -16.25 9.58 -4.73
CA ARG A 195 -15.30 8.77 -3.95
C ARG A 195 -14.11 8.44 -4.84
N GLY A 196 -13.10 9.31 -4.83
CA GLY A 196 -11.83 9.14 -5.54
C GLY A 196 -11.00 7.93 -5.06
N TRP A 197 -11.49 7.17 -4.09
CA TRP A 197 -10.86 5.99 -3.52
C TRP A 197 -11.85 4.82 -3.45
N PHE A 198 -11.31 3.60 -3.40
CA PHE A 198 -12.05 2.39 -3.09
C PHE A 198 -11.21 1.44 -2.23
N TRP A 199 -11.88 0.60 -1.44
CA TRP A 199 -11.20 -0.45 -0.69
C TRP A 199 -10.72 -1.53 -1.65
N LEU A 200 -9.42 -1.80 -1.63
CA LEU A 200 -8.80 -2.89 -2.39
C LEU A 200 -8.89 -4.20 -1.61
N THR A 201 -8.86 -4.12 -0.28
CA THR A 201 -8.91 -5.28 0.62
C THR A 201 -9.90 -5.07 1.77
N GLU A 202 -10.26 -6.17 2.43
CA GLU A 202 -10.89 -6.15 3.74
C GLU A 202 -9.82 -6.02 4.85
N TRP A 203 -10.26 -5.77 6.08
CA TRP A 203 -9.36 -5.70 7.23
C TRP A 203 -8.66 -7.04 7.47
N VAL A 204 -7.32 -7.03 7.47
CA VAL A 204 -6.49 -8.19 7.79
C VAL A 204 -5.55 -7.87 8.95
N ILE A 205 -5.12 -8.90 9.68
CA ILE A 205 -4.11 -8.76 10.74
C ILE A 205 -2.75 -8.58 10.07
N ASP A 206 -2.01 -7.55 10.46
CA ASP A 206 -0.63 -7.37 10.03
C ASP A 206 0.28 -8.37 10.76
N LYS A 207 0.96 -9.18 9.95
CA LYS A 207 1.98 -10.14 10.40
C LYS A 207 3.36 -9.86 9.80
N THR A 208 3.50 -8.73 9.11
CA THR A 208 4.72 -8.35 8.38
C THR A 208 5.75 -7.68 9.28
N ASP A 209 5.31 -7.10 10.40
CA ASP A 209 6.17 -6.46 11.38
C ASP A 209 6.94 -7.51 12.19
N PRO A 210 8.29 -7.49 12.23
CA PRO A 210 9.09 -8.49 12.95
C PRO A 210 8.88 -8.46 14.47
N THR A 211 8.20 -7.45 15.00
CA THR A 211 7.86 -7.33 16.43
C THR A 211 6.48 -7.88 16.76
N VAL A 212 5.81 -8.58 15.84
CA VAL A 212 4.56 -9.32 16.11
C VAL A 212 4.79 -10.81 16.33
N ASP A 213 3.97 -11.42 17.18
CA ASP A 213 3.90 -12.89 17.30
C ASP A 213 3.10 -13.53 16.15
N THR A 214 2.95 -14.85 16.19
CA THR A 214 2.22 -15.62 15.15
C THR A 214 0.75 -15.23 14.99
N GLU A 215 0.16 -14.60 16.01
CA GLU A 215 -1.22 -14.11 16.03
C GLU A 215 -1.34 -12.60 15.73
N GLY A 216 -0.22 -11.92 15.50
CA GLY A 216 -0.15 -10.48 15.20
C GLY A 216 -0.09 -9.58 16.43
N TRP A 217 0.17 -10.12 17.63
CA TRP A 217 0.30 -9.33 18.85
C TRP A 217 1.72 -8.82 19.06
N GLN A 218 1.79 -7.58 19.53
CA GLN A 218 3.01 -6.95 20.04
C GLN A 218 2.82 -6.67 21.53
N TYR A 219 3.86 -6.86 22.33
CA TYR A 219 3.83 -6.70 23.78
C TYR A 219 4.73 -5.54 24.22
N GLY A 220 4.24 -4.74 25.17
CA GLY A 220 4.94 -3.55 25.69
C GLY A 220 4.53 -3.23 27.13
N LYS A 221 5.11 -2.19 27.72
CA LYS A 221 4.76 -1.69 29.06
C LYS A 221 3.81 -0.50 29.04
N SER A 222 3.70 0.20 27.92
CA SER A 222 2.70 1.25 27.71
C SER A 222 2.23 1.31 26.26
N LEU A 223 0.95 1.65 26.04
CA LEU A 223 0.37 1.80 24.70
C LEU A 223 0.96 2.99 23.92
N THR A 224 1.71 3.86 24.61
CA THR A 224 2.38 5.05 24.04
C THR A 224 3.87 4.83 23.78
N GLU A 225 4.41 3.64 24.04
CA GLU A 225 5.81 3.33 23.78
C GLU A 225 6.16 3.41 22.29
N ALA A 226 7.40 3.81 22.02
CA ALA A 226 7.93 3.87 20.66
C ALA A 226 7.92 2.47 20.03
N ASN A 227 7.68 2.38 18.72
CA ASN A 227 7.52 1.09 18.02
C ASN A 227 8.67 0.10 18.26
N GLN A 228 9.90 0.58 18.45
CA GLN A 228 11.08 -0.26 18.70
C GLN A 228 11.11 -0.92 20.08
N GLN A 229 10.30 -0.45 21.04
CA GLN A 229 10.23 -1.01 22.39
C GLN A 229 9.25 -2.18 22.49
N TRP A 230 8.43 -2.37 21.46
CA TRP A 230 7.49 -3.48 21.39
C TRP A 230 8.21 -4.77 21.00
N SER A 231 7.71 -5.90 21.52
CA SER A 231 8.29 -7.22 21.28
C SER A 231 7.24 -8.22 20.78
N ALA A 232 7.67 -9.18 19.97
CA ALA A 232 6.88 -10.36 19.60
C ALA A 232 6.82 -11.40 20.73
N ILE A 233 7.68 -11.27 21.74
CA ILE A 233 7.84 -12.29 22.77
C ILE A 233 6.74 -12.13 23.82
N TYR A 234 5.95 -13.18 23.99
CA TYR A 234 4.92 -13.22 25.01
C TYR A 234 5.55 -13.08 26.42
N PRO A 235 5.05 -12.17 27.26
CA PRO A 235 5.63 -11.94 28.58
C PRO A 235 5.33 -13.11 29.54
N THR A 236 6.36 -13.66 30.18
CA THR A 236 6.23 -14.75 31.15
C THR A 236 6.31 -14.30 32.61
N SER A 237 6.74 -13.05 32.85
CA SER A 237 6.88 -12.48 34.19
C SER A 237 6.73 -10.95 34.16
N GLY A 238 6.58 -10.35 35.35
CA GLY A 238 6.43 -8.91 35.52
C GLY A 238 4.99 -8.41 35.38
N SER A 239 4.77 -7.17 35.82
CA SER A 239 3.46 -6.50 35.82
C SER A 239 3.36 -5.46 34.71
N ASN A 240 2.15 -4.87 34.58
CA ASN A 240 1.86 -3.71 33.73
C ASN A 240 2.08 -3.93 32.23
N TRP A 241 1.94 -5.19 31.77
CA TRP A 241 1.98 -5.47 30.35
C TRP A 241 0.74 -4.95 29.64
N VAL A 242 0.97 -4.41 28.45
CA VAL A 242 -0.06 -4.15 27.45
C VAL A 242 0.29 -4.93 26.19
N ARG A 243 -0.71 -5.18 25.36
CA ARG A 243 -0.50 -5.69 24.01
C ARG A 243 -1.34 -4.94 23.01
N ARG A 244 -0.85 -4.88 21.78
CA ARG A 244 -1.59 -4.33 20.65
C ARG A 244 -1.50 -5.25 19.44
N ARG A 245 -2.53 -5.26 18.61
CA ARG A 245 -2.55 -5.96 17.33
C ARG A 245 -2.93 -4.98 16.23
N LYS A 246 -2.15 -4.97 15.17
CA LYS A 246 -2.35 -4.08 14.02
C LYS A 246 -3.30 -4.75 13.03
N TRP A 247 -4.35 -4.03 12.68
CA TRP A 247 -5.25 -4.36 11.59
C TRP A 247 -5.01 -3.38 10.46
N ILE A 248 -4.90 -3.91 9.24
CA ILE A 248 -4.60 -3.13 8.06
C ILE A 248 -5.67 -3.32 7.00
N ARG A 249 -5.93 -2.28 6.23
CA ARG A 249 -6.83 -2.30 5.07
C ARG A 249 -6.23 -1.43 3.98
N VAL A 250 -6.28 -1.91 2.74
CA VAL A 250 -5.68 -1.21 1.61
C VAL A 250 -6.76 -0.49 0.82
N MET A 251 -6.49 0.74 0.44
CA MET A 251 -7.32 1.51 -0.48
C MET A 251 -6.51 1.97 -1.67
N LYS A 252 -7.19 2.11 -2.81
CA LYS A 252 -6.59 2.56 -4.06
C LYS A 252 -7.38 3.72 -4.63
N LYS A 253 -6.66 4.70 -5.18
CA LYS A 253 -7.21 5.86 -5.86
C LYS A 253 -7.79 5.41 -7.19
N ARG A 254 -8.96 5.95 -7.55
CA ARG A 254 -9.53 5.78 -8.89
C ARG A 254 -8.72 6.62 -9.87
N VAL A 255 -8.27 6.01 -10.95
CA VAL A 255 -7.43 6.65 -11.97
C VAL A 255 -8.23 6.81 -13.27
N ASP A 256 -8.21 7.99 -13.88
CA ASP A 256 -8.69 8.20 -15.24
C ASP A 256 -7.69 7.64 -16.26
N LEU A 257 -8.13 6.59 -16.97
CA LEU A 257 -7.32 5.86 -17.96
C LEU A 257 -7.32 6.52 -19.35
N ILE A 258 -8.13 7.56 -19.59
CA ILE A 258 -8.19 8.22 -20.92
C ILE A 258 -6.99 9.14 -21.12
N ASN A 259 -6.60 9.88 -20.07
CA ASN A 259 -5.53 10.88 -20.16
C ASN A 259 -4.18 10.38 -19.63
N ASN A 260 -4.13 9.23 -18.95
CA ASN A 260 -2.92 8.69 -18.33
C ASN A 260 -2.23 9.70 -17.37
N THR A 261 -3.00 10.65 -16.81
CA THR A 261 -2.49 11.74 -15.97
C THR A 261 -2.61 11.46 -14.47
N GLY A 262 -3.36 10.45 -14.05
CA GLY A 262 -3.62 10.21 -12.61
C GLY A 262 -4.68 11.14 -12.01
N ASP A 263 -5.42 11.86 -12.85
CA ASP A 263 -6.53 12.72 -12.43
C ASP A 263 -7.80 11.93 -12.08
N ILE A 264 -8.66 12.56 -11.29
CA ILE A 264 -9.88 11.96 -10.73
C ILE A 264 -10.95 11.88 -11.84
N LEU A 265 -11.51 10.69 -12.05
CA LEU A 265 -12.64 10.47 -12.95
C LEU A 265 -13.89 11.20 -12.47
N GLU A 266 -14.47 12.04 -13.33
CA GLU A 266 -15.84 12.47 -13.21
C GLU A 266 -16.81 11.31 -13.51
N VAL A 267 -17.45 10.77 -12.48
CA VAL A 267 -18.56 9.81 -12.59
C VAL A 267 -19.80 10.54 -13.09
N SER A 268 -20.41 10.05 -14.18
CA SER A 268 -21.71 10.53 -14.68
C SER A 268 -22.82 10.19 -13.67
N ASP A 269 -23.89 11.00 -13.63
CA ASP A 269 -25.03 10.93 -12.68
C ASP A 269 -25.74 9.55 -12.59
N SER A 270 -25.35 8.55 -13.39
CA SER A 270 -25.91 7.20 -13.37
C SER A 270 -25.42 6.32 -12.21
N GLY A 271 -24.40 6.74 -11.45
CA GLY A 271 -23.84 5.98 -10.32
C GLY A 271 -23.12 4.69 -10.72
N GLN A 272 -22.98 4.41 -12.01
CA GLN A 272 -22.19 3.30 -12.55
C GLN A 272 -20.75 3.79 -12.80
N PRO A 273 -19.71 3.03 -12.40
CA PRO A 273 -18.35 3.32 -12.85
C PRO A 273 -18.31 3.44 -14.37
N GLN A 274 -17.65 4.46 -14.92
CA GLN A 274 -17.59 4.68 -16.38
C GLN A 274 -17.16 3.41 -17.14
N TYR A 275 -16.29 2.57 -16.58
CA TYR A 275 -15.89 1.31 -17.23
C TYR A 275 -17.01 0.25 -17.26
N GLN A 276 -17.91 0.22 -16.28
CA GLN A 276 -19.11 -0.65 -16.30
C GLN A 276 -20.11 -0.13 -17.32
N GLU A 277 -20.29 1.19 -17.41
CA GLU A 277 -21.13 1.82 -18.43
C GLU A 277 -20.56 1.59 -19.84
N LEU A 278 -19.25 1.75 -20.02
CA LEU A 278 -18.54 1.47 -21.27
C LEU A 278 -18.64 0.00 -21.66
N ALA A 279 -18.34 -0.94 -20.74
CA ALA A 279 -18.51 -2.37 -20.98
C ALA A 279 -19.97 -2.72 -21.33
N GLY A 280 -20.93 -2.15 -20.60
CA GLY A 280 -22.36 -2.29 -20.87
C GLY A 280 -22.76 -1.72 -22.24
N ASN A 281 -22.19 -0.59 -22.66
CA ASN A 281 -22.43 0.03 -23.95
C ASN A 281 -21.81 -0.79 -25.09
N TYR A 282 -20.65 -1.42 -24.89
CA TYR A 282 -20.07 -2.37 -25.84
C TYR A 282 -20.96 -3.61 -26.02
N VAL A 283 -21.47 -4.18 -24.91
CA VAL A 283 -22.40 -5.31 -24.96
C VAL A 283 -23.72 -4.91 -25.63
N LYS A 284 -24.29 -3.74 -25.29
CA LYS A 284 -25.52 -3.24 -25.93
C LYS A 284 -25.34 -2.97 -27.42
N ARG A 285 -24.23 -2.34 -27.84
CA ARG A 285 -23.92 -2.13 -29.27
C ARG A 285 -23.69 -3.45 -30.00
N ALA A 286 -23.04 -4.42 -29.36
CA ALA A 286 -22.88 -5.76 -29.92
C ALA A 286 -24.25 -6.42 -30.13
N ASN A 287 -25.17 -6.30 -29.18
CA ASN A 287 -26.52 -6.84 -29.28
C ASN A 287 -27.41 -6.10 -30.30
N LEU A 288 -27.24 -4.79 -30.47
CA LEU A 288 -27.95 -3.98 -31.48
C LEU A 288 -27.45 -4.22 -32.91
N ALA A 289 -26.19 -4.64 -33.07
CA ALA A 289 -25.61 -5.02 -34.35
C ALA A 289 -26.00 -6.44 -34.79
N LEU A 290 -26.69 -7.21 -33.95
CA LEU A 290 -27.30 -8.49 -34.30
C LEU A 290 -28.68 -8.22 -34.88
N ARG A 291 -28.79 -8.21 -36.21
CA ARG A 291 -30.10 -8.34 -36.86
C ARG A 291 -30.54 -9.81 -36.77
N PRO A 292 -31.83 -10.10 -36.55
CA PRO A 292 -32.32 -11.48 -36.43
C PRO A 292 -32.05 -12.36 -37.66
N ASP A 293 -31.79 -11.75 -38.83
CA ASP A 293 -31.68 -12.46 -40.12
C ASP A 293 -30.25 -12.72 -40.58
N ASP A 294 -29.22 -12.19 -39.91
CA ASP A 294 -27.83 -12.41 -40.32
C ASP A 294 -27.30 -13.70 -39.66
N GLY A 295 -27.47 -14.80 -40.39
CA GLY A 295 -27.06 -16.14 -40.01
C GLY A 295 -25.60 -16.23 -39.56
N PHE A 296 -25.38 -17.02 -38.50
CA PHE A 296 -24.09 -17.44 -37.95
C PHE A 296 -23.02 -16.33 -38.01
N LEU A 297 -23.14 -15.34 -37.13
CA LEU A 297 -21.98 -14.54 -36.75
C LEU A 297 -20.85 -15.50 -36.33
N ASP A 298 -19.67 -15.30 -36.91
CA ASP A 298 -18.46 -16.01 -36.53
C ASP A 298 -18.24 -15.86 -35.03
N THR A 299 -18.47 -16.95 -34.28
CA THR A 299 -18.27 -17.04 -32.83
C THR A 299 -16.95 -16.42 -32.36
N THR A 300 -15.93 -16.38 -33.23
CA THR A 300 -14.65 -15.72 -32.99
C THR A 300 -14.79 -14.22 -32.72
N GLN A 301 -15.65 -13.52 -33.47
CA GLN A 301 -15.80 -12.07 -33.38
C GLN A 301 -16.59 -11.66 -32.13
N GLU A 302 -17.55 -12.48 -31.72
CA GLU A 302 -18.26 -12.36 -30.45
C GLU A 302 -17.30 -12.56 -29.26
N LEU A 303 -16.44 -13.59 -29.34
CA LEU A 303 -15.42 -13.87 -28.33
C LEU A 303 -14.39 -12.74 -28.17
N ILE A 304 -13.99 -12.10 -29.27
CA ILE A 304 -13.09 -10.93 -29.25
C ILE A 304 -13.75 -9.76 -28.49
N ARG A 305 -15.02 -9.49 -28.74
CA ARG A 305 -15.76 -8.39 -28.09
C ARG A 305 -15.95 -8.65 -26.59
N TYR A 306 -16.28 -9.88 -26.20
CA TYR A 306 -16.34 -10.24 -24.78
C TYR A 306 -14.98 -10.17 -24.10
N ARG A 307 -13.89 -10.59 -24.76
CA ARG A 307 -12.53 -10.40 -24.23
C ARG A 307 -12.19 -8.94 -24.02
N GLN A 308 -12.59 -8.04 -24.93
CA GLN A 308 -12.37 -6.61 -24.79
C GLN A 308 -13.16 -6.04 -23.60
N ALA A 309 -14.43 -6.43 -23.43
CA ALA A 309 -15.24 -6.02 -22.28
C ALA A 309 -14.63 -6.52 -20.96
N ILE A 310 -14.22 -7.79 -20.90
CA ILE A 310 -13.54 -8.37 -19.73
C ILE A 310 -12.22 -7.66 -19.46
N GLN A 311 -11.44 -7.31 -20.49
CA GLN A 311 -10.19 -6.57 -20.32
C GLN A 311 -10.44 -5.18 -19.75
N ILE A 312 -11.47 -4.47 -20.22
CA ILE A 312 -11.88 -3.16 -19.68
C ILE A 312 -12.29 -3.31 -18.21
N LEU A 313 -13.06 -4.35 -17.86
CA LEU A 313 -13.47 -4.63 -16.49
C LEU A 313 -12.27 -5.00 -15.60
N LEU A 314 -11.37 -5.87 -16.06
CA LEU A 314 -10.16 -6.28 -15.33
C LEU A 314 -9.19 -5.12 -15.15
N ASN A 315 -9.08 -4.24 -16.14
CA ASN A 315 -8.30 -3.00 -16.01
C ASN A 315 -8.93 -2.02 -15.02
N GLY A 316 -10.25 -2.07 -14.81
CA GLY A 316 -10.95 -1.27 -13.79
C GLY A 316 -10.92 -1.88 -12.38
N ILE A 317 -10.55 -3.17 -12.25
CA ILE A 317 -10.39 -3.89 -10.97
C ILE A 317 -8.92 -3.86 -10.48
N LYS A 318 -7.95 -3.78 -11.40
CA LYS A 318 -6.51 -3.70 -11.10
C LYS A 318 -6.06 -2.28 -10.78
#